data_AF-A0A962ARP1-F1
#
_entry.id   AF-A0A962ARP1-F1
#
_cell.length_a   1.000
_cell.length_b   1.000
_cell.length_c   1.000
_cell.angle_alpha   90.00
_cell.angle_beta   90.00
_cell.angle_gamma   90.00
#
_symmetry.space_group_name_H-M   'P 1'
#
loop_
_entity.id
_entity.type
_entity.pdbx_description
1 polymer ?
#
loop_
_entity_poly.entity_id
_entity_poly.type
_entity_poly.pdbx_seq_one_letter_code
_entity_poly.pdbx_strand_id
1 'polypeptide(L)'
;MPRAATRKEHPLSMRLPETDIAIIDRAAAMRGRSRTDFVRDAAVRAAEDVLMETVPIRMSPAGFKAFMAALSGPAAPVPEMVELFQRAAPWEKGSSRETDTGLHDENGSKQDGVSDAKG
;
A
#
# COMPACT_ATOMS: atom_id res chain seq x y z
N MET A 1 -29.48 -11.93 -17.01
CA MET A 1 -29.39 -12.72 -15.76
C MET A 1 -28.09 -13.51 -15.79
N PRO A 2 -27.17 -13.39 -14.81
CA PRO A 2 -25.91 -14.11 -14.87
C PRO A 2 -26.18 -15.61 -14.64
N ARG A 3 -25.71 -16.43 -15.56
CA ARG A 3 -25.82 -17.89 -15.52
C ARG A 3 -24.92 -18.39 -14.38
N ALA A 4 -25.52 -18.89 -13.31
CA ALA A 4 -24.78 -19.53 -12.23
C ALA A 4 -23.93 -20.66 -12.83
N ALA A 5 -22.61 -20.48 -12.83
CA ALA A 5 -21.69 -21.54 -13.23
C ALA A 5 -21.93 -22.74 -12.30
N THR A 6 -22.20 -23.91 -12.87
CA THR A 6 -22.39 -25.14 -12.10
C THR A 6 -21.10 -25.42 -11.33
N ARG A 7 -21.13 -25.20 -10.02
CA ARG A 7 -20.02 -25.50 -9.11
C ARG A 7 -19.93 -27.01 -8.99
N LYS A 8 -18.92 -27.60 -9.63
CA LYS A 8 -18.61 -29.03 -9.44
C LYS A 8 -17.87 -29.17 -8.13
N GLU A 9 -18.48 -29.88 -7.19
CA GLU A 9 -17.85 -30.23 -5.92
C GLU A 9 -17.02 -31.51 -6.08
N HIS A 10 -15.81 -31.50 -5.55
CA HIS A 10 -14.90 -32.65 -5.59
C HIS A 10 -14.68 -33.15 -4.16
N PRO A 11 -14.84 -34.46 -3.90
CA PRO A 11 -14.62 -35.00 -2.56
C PRO A 11 -13.13 -34.92 -2.19
N LEU A 12 -12.86 -34.59 -0.92
CA LEU A 12 -11.52 -34.55 -0.35
C LEU A 12 -11.45 -35.51 0.84
N SER A 13 -10.59 -36.52 0.76
CA SER A 13 -10.37 -37.50 1.83
C SER A 13 -8.99 -37.27 2.45
N MET A 14 -8.93 -37.11 3.77
CA MET A 14 -7.70 -36.94 4.54
C MET A 14 -7.78 -37.68 5.88
N ARG A 15 -6.62 -38.05 6.43
CA ARG A 15 -6.49 -38.66 7.75
C ARG A 15 -5.84 -37.68 8.69
N LEU A 16 -6.42 -37.50 9.88
CA LEU A 16 -5.87 -36.67 10.94
C LEU A 16 -5.74 -37.49 12.22
N PRO A 17 -4.74 -37.19 13.07
CA PRO A 17 -4.71 -37.65 14.45
C PRO A 17 -5.97 -37.23 15.22
N GLU A 18 -6.40 -38.05 16.18
CA GLU A 18 -7.55 -37.76 17.03
C GLU A 18 -7.41 -36.41 17.76
N THR A 19 -6.21 -36.09 18.22
CA THR A 19 -5.89 -34.82 18.88
C THR A 19 -6.21 -33.61 17.99
N ASP A 20 -5.88 -33.69 16.70
CA ASP A 20 -6.11 -32.61 15.75
C ASP A 20 -7.60 -32.46 15.46
N ILE A 21 -8.32 -33.58 15.31
CA ILE A 21 -9.78 -33.61 15.13
C ILE A 21 -10.47 -32.93 16.32
N ALA A 22 -10.08 -33.26 17.55
CA ALA A 22 -10.65 -32.67 18.76
C ALA A 22 -10.48 -31.14 18.82
N ILE A 23 -9.30 -30.64 18.42
CA ILE A 23 -9.03 -29.20 18.36
C ILE A 23 -9.89 -28.53 17.28
N ILE A 24 -9.98 -29.13 16.09
CA ILE A 24 -10.79 -28.62 14.97
C ILE A 24 -12.27 -28.57 15.36
N ASP A 25 -12.80 -29.61 16.00
CA ASP A 25 -14.19 -29.67 16.42
C ASP A 25 -14.54 -28.58 17.41
N ARG A 26 -13.68 -28.37 18.39
CA ARG A 26 -13.84 -27.29 19.36
C ARG A 26 -13.87 -25.93 18.66
N ALA A 27 -12.96 -25.69 17.73
CA ALA A 27 -12.89 -24.43 16.98
C ALA A 27 -14.12 -24.23 16.07
N ALA A 28 -14.57 -25.29 15.39
CA ALA A 28 -15.75 -25.26 14.54
C ALA A 28 -17.02 -24.98 15.36
N ALA A 29 -17.17 -25.64 16.52
CA ALA A 29 -18.28 -25.42 17.44
C ALA A 29 -18.31 -23.97 17.97
N MET A 30 -17.15 -23.41 18.34
CA MET A 30 -17.04 -22.00 18.77
C MET A 30 -17.43 -21.01 17.66
N ARG A 31 -17.31 -21.41 16.38
CA ARG A 31 -17.73 -20.61 15.23
C ARG A 31 -19.14 -20.93 14.73
N GLY A 32 -19.83 -21.89 15.34
CA GLY A 32 -21.16 -22.32 14.93
C GLY A 32 -21.19 -22.96 13.54
N ARG A 33 -20.12 -23.64 13.13
CA ARG A 33 -19.98 -24.25 11.80
C ARG A 33 -19.72 -25.75 11.90
N SER A 34 -20.00 -26.48 10.80
CA SER A 34 -19.62 -27.88 10.70
C SER A 34 -18.09 -28.03 10.62
N ARG A 35 -17.57 -29.19 11.04
CA ARG A 35 -16.14 -29.53 10.89
C ARG A 35 -15.68 -29.36 9.44
N THR A 36 -16.46 -29.87 8.49
CA THR A 36 -16.14 -29.83 7.06
C THR A 36 -16.06 -28.38 6.55
N ASP A 37 -17.03 -27.53 6.90
CA ASP A 37 -17.02 -26.13 6.48
C ASP A 37 -15.86 -25.36 7.10
N PHE A 38 -15.55 -25.63 8.37
CA PHE A 38 -14.44 -25.01 9.06
C PHE A 38 -13.09 -25.36 8.41
N VAL A 39 -12.86 -26.66 8.15
CA VAL A 39 -11.62 -27.12 7.50
C VAL A 39 -11.52 -26.60 6.07
N ARG A 40 -12.62 -26.62 5.31
CA ARG A 40 -12.65 -26.09 3.94
C ARG A 40 -12.28 -24.61 3.91
N ASP A 41 -12.92 -23.79 4.74
CA ASP A 41 -12.67 -22.35 4.75
C ASP A 41 -11.25 -22.03 5.25
N ALA A 42 -10.75 -22.74 6.25
CA ALA A 42 -9.38 -22.59 6.74
C ALA A 42 -8.35 -22.95 5.66
N ALA A 43 -8.56 -24.06 4.93
CA ALA A 43 -7.67 -24.50 3.86
C ALA A 43 -7.64 -23.51 2.68
N VAL A 44 -8.81 -22.99 2.27
CA VAL A 44 -8.89 -21.97 1.22
C VAL A 44 -8.16 -20.70 1.64
N ARG A 45 -8.42 -20.21 2.86
CA ARG A 45 -7.77 -19.01 3.37
C ARG A 45 -6.24 -19.15 3.41
N ALA A 46 -5.74 -20.29 3.93
CA ALA A 46 -4.31 -20.54 3.96
C ALA A 46 -3.69 -20.59 2.55
N ALA A 47 -4.41 -21.18 1.57
CA ALA A 47 -3.96 -21.18 0.18
C ALA A 47 -3.96 -19.77 -0.43
N GLU A 48 -4.98 -18.95 -0.15
CA GLU A 48 -5.05 -17.55 -0.60
C GLU A 48 -3.90 -16.72 -0.03
N ASP A 49 -3.62 -16.85 1.27
CA ASP A 49 -2.52 -16.15 1.94
C ASP A 49 -1.17 -16.48 1.27
N VAL A 50 -0.90 -17.77 1.00
CA VAL A 50 0.31 -18.21 0.28
C VAL A 50 0.37 -17.66 -1.14
N LEU A 51 -0.75 -17.68 -1.87
CA LEU A 51 -0.81 -17.12 -3.22
C LEU A 51 -0.52 -15.62 -3.21
N MET A 52 -1.06 -14.87 -2.23
CA MET A 52 -0.82 -13.43 -2.09
C MET A 52 0.64 -13.11 -1.78
N GLU A 53 1.30 -13.90 -0.92
CA GLU A 53 2.75 -13.79 -0.67
C GLU A 53 3.59 -14.03 -1.93
N THR A 54 3.07 -14.85 -2.86
CA THR A 54 3.77 -15.30 -4.06
C THR A 54 3.09 -14.88 -5.36
N VAL A 55 2.54 -13.66 -5.46
CA VAL A 55 2.20 -13.07 -6.78
C VAL A 55 3.39 -12.26 -7.33
N PRO A 56 4.44 -12.87 -7.91
CA PRO A 56 5.35 -12.11 -8.75
C PRO A 56 4.57 -11.65 -9.99
N ILE A 57 4.78 -10.40 -10.40
CA ILE A 57 4.36 -9.95 -11.73
C ILE A 57 5.15 -10.80 -12.72
N ARG A 58 4.47 -11.79 -13.34
CA ARG A 58 5.10 -12.61 -14.36
C ARG A 58 5.24 -11.81 -15.63
N MET A 59 6.47 -11.64 -16.09
CA MET A 59 6.79 -10.97 -17.35
C MET A 59 7.85 -11.76 -18.11
N SER A 60 7.82 -11.66 -19.45
CA SER A 60 8.86 -12.23 -20.29
C SER A 60 10.19 -11.47 -20.09
N PRO A 61 11.35 -12.02 -20.49
CA PRO A 61 12.61 -11.27 -20.47
C PRO A 61 12.55 -9.94 -21.23
N ALA A 62 11.79 -9.91 -22.33
CA ALA A 62 11.54 -8.67 -23.08
C ALA A 62 10.67 -7.68 -22.29
N GLY A 63 9.62 -8.18 -21.61
CA GLY A 63 8.79 -7.37 -20.73
C GLY A 63 9.57 -6.79 -19.54
N PHE A 64 10.48 -7.58 -18.94
CA PHE A 64 11.36 -7.13 -17.88
C PHE A 64 12.34 -6.04 -18.34
N LYS A 65 12.94 -6.22 -19.52
CA LYS A 65 13.82 -5.20 -20.11
C LYS A 65 13.08 -3.89 -20.38
N ALA A 66 11.88 -3.96 -20.94
CA ALA A 66 11.04 -2.78 -21.19
C ALA A 66 10.63 -2.08 -19.90
N PHE A 67 10.23 -2.85 -18.88
CA PHE A 67 9.90 -2.35 -17.55
C PHE A 67 11.09 -1.64 -16.89
N MET A 68 12.28 -2.26 -16.90
CA MET A 68 13.48 -1.64 -16.34
C MET A 68 13.92 -0.38 -17.10
N ALA A 69 13.74 -0.34 -18.42
CA ALA A 69 14.01 0.87 -19.21
C ALA A 69 13.02 1.99 -18.86
N ALA A 70 11.74 1.66 -18.65
CA ALA A 70 10.73 2.63 -18.23
C ALA A 70 10.97 3.16 -16.81
N LEU A 71 11.48 2.33 -15.89
CA LEU A 71 11.80 2.73 -14.52
C LEU A 71 13.10 3.53 -14.38
N SER A 72 14.14 3.18 -15.15
CA SER A 72 15.46 3.83 -15.04
C SER A 72 15.57 5.10 -15.89
N GLY A 73 14.67 5.29 -16.85
CA GLY A 73 14.60 6.52 -17.64
C GLY A 73 14.06 7.71 -16.85
N PRO A 74 14.36 8.94 -17.28
CA PRO A 74 13.70 10.12 -16.73
C PRO A 74 12.19 10.03 -16.96
N ALA A 75 11.41 10.47 -15.99
CA ALA A 75 9.95 10.51 -16.12
C ALA A 75 9.58 11.39 -17.32
N ALA A 76 8.89 10.82 -18.30
CA ALA A 76 8.35 11.58 -19.41
C ALA A 76 7.17 12.42 -18.87
N PRO A 77 7.20 13.76 -19.00
CA PRO A 77 6.09 14.59 -18.54
C PRO A 77 4.88 14.30 -19.41
N VAL A 78 3.79 13.89 -18.76
CA VAL A 78 2.46 13.82 -19.38
C VAL A 78 1.73 15.09 -18.96
N PRO A 79 1.31 15.97 -19.90
CA PRO A 79 0.74 17.28 -19.59
C PRO A 79 -0.36 17.23 -18.53
N GLU A 80 -1.27 16.25 -18.63
CA GLU A 80 -2.37 16.06 -17.70
C GLU A 80 -1.90 15.64 -16.29
N MET A 81 -0.82 14.86 -16.20
CA MET A 81 -0.21 14.53 -14.90
C MET A 81 0.51 15.73 -14.30
N VAL A 82 1.18 16.53 -15.12
CA VAL A 82 1.84 17.76 -14.66
C VAL A 82 0.81 18.75 -14.11
N GLU A 83 -0.29 18.98 -14.82
CA GLU A 83 -1.39 19.80 -14.36
C GLU A 83 -2.02 19.25 -13.06
N LEU A 84 -2.17 17.92 -12.95
CA LEU A 84 -2.65 17.28 -11.74
C LEU A 84 -1.73 17.53 -10.54
N PHE A 85 -0.42 17.37 -10.70
CA PHE A 85 0.56 17.59 -9.64
C PHE A 85 0.69 19.06 -9.24
N GLN A 86 0.39 20.00 -10.13
CA GLN A 86 0.40 21.44 -9.84
C GLN A 86 -0.88 21.92 -9.14
N ARG A 87 -1.97 21.14 -9.22
CA ARG A 87 -3.25 21.50 -8.61
C ARG A 87 -3.18 21.26 -7.10
N ALA A 88 -3.49 22.31 -6.33
CA ALA A 88 -3.69 22.19 -4.89
C ALA A 88 -4.66 21.05 -4.57
N ALA A 89 -4.25 20.19 -3.65
CA ALA A 89 -5.03 19.02 -3.34
C ALA A 89 -6.39 19.44 -2.72
N PRO A 90 -7.48 18.72 -3.00
CA PRO A 90 -8.82 19.12 -2.56
C PRO A 90 -8.97 19.36 -1.05
N TRP A 91 -8.09 18.79 -0.24
CA TRP A 91 -8.06 18.91 1.22
C TRP A 91 -7.20 20.07 1.75
N GLU A 92 -6.40 20.75 0.91
CA GLU A 92 -5.53 21.86 1.33
C GLU A 92 -6.31 23.16 1.59
N LYS A 93 -7.53 23.29 1.09
CA LYS A 93 -8.40 24.45 1.30
C LYS A 93 -8.91 24.60 2.75
N GLY A 94 -8.50 23.73 3.66
CA GLY A 94 -8.91 23.73 5.07
C GLY A 94 -7.88 24.22 6.08
N SER A 95 -6.62 24.48 5.72
CA SER A 95 -5.56 24.78 6.71
C SER A 95 -5.13 26.26 6.80
N SER A 96 -5.89 27.19 6.24
CA SER A 96 -5.57 28.63 6.32
C SER A 96 -6.68 29.44 6.96
N ARG A 97 -6.88 29.25 8.26
CA ARG A 97 -7.23 30.38 9.14
C ARG A 97 -6.41 30.28 10.41
N GLU A 98 -5.91 31.43 10.83
CA GLU A 98 -5.35 31.72 12.15
C GLU A 98 -3.83 31.53 12.31
N THR A 99 -3.08 32.50 11.79
CA THR A 99 -2.20 33.29 12.67
C THR A 99 -2.00 34.66 12.07
N ASP A 100 -2.90 35.53 12.53
CA ASP A 100 -2.87 36.96 12.42
C ASP A 100 -1.76 37.52 13.33
N THR A 101 -1.06 38.52 12.80
CA THR A 101 -0.38 39.62 13.51
C THR A 101 0.90 39.34 14.33
N GLY A 102 1.99 39.97 13.91
CA GLY A 102 3.16 40.16 14.78
C GLY A 102 4.43 40.65 14.11
N LEU A 103 4.38 41.80 13.44
CA LEU A 103 5.50 42.59 12.95
C LEU A 103 6.61 42.76 14.02
N HIS A 104 7.87 42.41 13.71
CA HIS A 104 9.05 43.02 14.33
C HIS A 104 10.25 42.87 13.39
N ASP A 105 10.40 43.87 12.53
CA ASP A 105 11.57 44.13 11.70
C ASP A 105 12.36 45.22 12.43
N GLU A 106 13.56 44.92 12.95
CA GLU A 106 14.53 45.95 13.29
C GLU A 106 15.97 45.41 13.19
N ASN A 107 16.63 45.91 12.14
CA ASN A 107 17.88 46.66 12.21
C ASN A 107 19.11 46.00 11.57
N GLY A 108 19.53 46.64 10.47
CA GLY A 108 20.78 46.38 9.78
C GLY A 108 21.94 47.26 10.25
N SER A 109 23.04 47.10 9.51
CA SER A 109 24.13 48.06 9.34
C SER A 109 25.17 48.18 10.46
N LYS A 110 26.31 47.50 10.26
CA LYS A 110 27.64 48.12 10.47
C LYS A 110 28.63 47.62 9.40
N GLN A 111 28.78 48.43 8.36
CA GLN A 111 29.95 48.45 7.48
C GLN A 111 30.95 49.48 7.99
N ASP A 112 32.22 49.06 7.99
CA ASP A 112 33.42 49.77 7.54
C ASP A 112 33.83 51.11 8.17
N GLY A 113 35.00 51.04 8.82
CA GLY A 113 36.19 51.73 8.31
C GLY A 113 36.36 53.20 8.66
N VAL A 114 37.17 53.48 9.69
CA VAL A 114 37.98 54.70 9.74
C VAL A 114 39.42 54.31 10.10
N SER A 115 40.29 54.54 9.13
CA SER A 115 41.74 54.66 9.21
C SER A 115 42.17 55.89 10.02
N ASP A 116 43.33 55.82 10.67
CA ASP A 116 44.38 56.85 10.76
C ASP A 116 45.29 56.49 11.97
N ALA A 117 46.55 56.09 11.81
CA ALA A 117 47.75 56.82 11.37
C ALA A 117 48.57 57.38 12.55
N LYS A 118 49.83 56.90 12.62
CA LYS A 118 51.06 57.54 13.14
C LYS A 118 51.15 57.93 14.63
N GLY A 119 52.21 57.41 15.26
CA GLY A 119 52.80 57.86 16.52
C GLY A 119 53.77 56.84 17.06
#